data_AF-A0AAD2F3M3-F1
#
_entry.id   AF-A0AAD2F3M3-F1
#
_cell.length_a   1.000
_cell.length_b   1.000
_cell.length_c   1.000
_cell.angle_alpha   90.00
_cell.angle_beta   90.00
_cell.angle_gamma   90.00
#
_symmetry.space_group_name_H-M   'P 1'
#
loop_
_entity.id
_entity.type
_entity.pdbx_description
1 polymer ?
#
loop_
_entity_poly.entity_id
_entity_poly.type
_entity_poly.pdbx_seq_one_letter_code
_entity_poly.pdbx_strand_id
1 'polypeptide(L)'
;MEDLSPRMDYSEFVDTAVGVTPALQALSKAVDASGLEKPLTELVKLRASQINGCAFCVQFHLNLARKLRVAPAKLDLVAVWRDTPAVFTPRERAALAWTEALTTLARAAGHGVEDHEYDAVLEHFSRTEVAFLTAAVANIQAWNRIAVAMRFAPQVPAPAAAEGA
;
A
#
# COMPACT_ATOMS: atom_id res chain seq x y z
N MET A 1 7.72 26.82 11.65
CA MET A 1 7.75 25.58 10.85
C MET A 1 7.64 24.42 11.83
N GLU A 2 6.70 23.50 11.62
CA GLU A 2 6.51 22.36 12.51
C GLU A 2 7.74 21.45 12.42
N ASP A 3 8.25 20.98 13.57
CA ASP A 3 9.30 19.97 13.61
C ASP A 3 8.71 18.62 13.17
N LEU A 4 9.21 18.09 12.06
CA LEU A 4 8.79 16.81 11.46
C LEU A 4 9.86 15.73 11.62
N SER A 5 10.81 15.89 12.56
CA SER A 5 11.76 14.85 12.92
C SER A 5 11.05 13.55 13.35
N PRO A 6 11.70 12.38 13.14
CA PRO A 6 11.21 11.12 13.68
C PRO A 6 10.97 11.22 15.18
N ARG A 7 9.83 10.71 15.63
CA ARG A 7 9.53 10.57 17.07
C ARG A 7 10.16 9.32 17.66
N MET A 8 10.34 8.31 16.81
CA MET A 8 10.97 7.04 17.10
C MET A 8 11.50 6.47 15.79
N ASP A 9 12.73 5.98 15.79
CA ASP A 9 13.29 5.34 14.60
C ASP A 9 12.68 3.95 14.38
N TYR A 10 12.69 3.46 13.14
CA TYR A 10 12.14 2.13 12.83
C TYR A 10 12.84 1.01 13.63
N SER A 11 14.17 1.09 13.81
CA SER A 11 14.93 0.13 14.62
C SER A 11 14.53 0.19 16.10
N GLU A 12 14.41 1.39 16.65
CA GLU A 12 13.96 1.59 18.03
C GLU A 12 12.55 1.04 18.24
N PHE A 13 11.64 1.23 17.27
CA PHE A 13 10.31 0.63 17.32
C PHE A 13 10.36 -0.90 17.31
N VAL A 14 11.20 -1.50 16.48
CA VAL A 14 11.37 -2.97 16.43
C VAL A 14 11.88 -3.51 17.77
N ASP A 15 12.82 -2.82 18.40
CA ASP A 15 13.42 -3.23 19.68
C ASP A 15 12.48 -2.98 20.87
N THR A 16 11.64 -1.94 20.80
CA THR A 16 10.70 -1.57 21.87
C THR A 16 9.40 -2.38 21.80
N ALA A 17 8.78 -2.44 20.62
CA ALA A 17 7.51 -3.13 20.38
C ALA A 17 7.74 -4.56 19.88
N VAL A 18 8.48 -5.34 20.69
CA VAL A 18 8.89 -6.70 20.34
C VAL A 18 7.69 -7.54 19.90
N GLY A 19 7.82 -8.20 18.74
CA GLY A 19 6.79 -9.07 18.18
C GLY A 19 5.78 -8.38 17.25
N VAL A 20 5.62 -7.05 17.29
CA VAL A 20 4.70 -6.32 16.40
C VAL A 20 5.12 -6.44 14.94
N THR A 21 6.38 -6.10 14.64
CA THR A 21 6.92 -6.21 13.27
C THR A 21 6.87 -7.66 12.74
N PRO A 22 7.32 -8.70 13.48
CA PRO A 22 7.13 -10.09 13.08
C PRO A 22 5.67 -10.48 12.79
N ALA A 23 4.70 -10.01 13.58
CA ALA A 23 3.29 -10.31 13.36
C ALA A 23 2.76 -9.69 12.05
N LEU A 24 3.07 -8.41 11.79
CA LEU A 24 2.71 -7.74 10.54
C LEU A 24 3.42 -8.36 9.31
N GLN A 25 4.64 -8.85 9.49
CA GLN A 25 5.36 -9.61 8.48
C GLN A 25 4.74 -11.00 8.24
N ALA A 26 4.25 -11.68 9.27
CA ALA A 26 3.56 -12.95 9.12
C ALA A 26 2.28 -12.79 8.28
N LEU A 27 1.52 -11.71 8.50
CA LEU A 27 0.36 -11.39 7.64
C LEU A 27 0.79 -11.10 6.20
N SER A 28 1.90 -10.38 6.00
CA SER A 28 2.46 -10.16 4.66
C SER A 28 2.85 -11.47 3.96
N LYS A 29 3.46 -12.41 4.69
CA LYS A 29 3.83 -13.73 4.15
C LYS A 29 2.60 -14.56 3.78
N ALA A 30 1.53 -14.48 4.56
CA ALA A 30 0.27 -15.15 4.24
C ALA A 30 -0.34 -14.60 2.94
N VAL A 31 -0.32 -13.28 2.75
CA VAL A 31 -0.74 -12.65 1.48
C VAL A 31 0.17 -13.06 0.33
N ASP A 32 1.49 -13.08 0.52
CA ASP A 32 2.44 -13.47 -0.54
C ASP A 32 2.26 -14.95 -0.96
N ALA A 33 1.83 -15.81 -0.05
CA ALA A 33 1.54 -17.22 -0.31
C ALA A 33 0.15 -17.47 -0.92
N SER A 34 -0.69 -16.44 -1.07
CA SER A 34 -2.08 -16.59 -1.54
C SER A 34 -2.24 -16.83 -3.05
N GLY A 35 -1.19 -16.55 -3.82
CA GLY A 35 -1.25 -16.53 -5.29
C GLY A 35 -1.57 -15.16 -5.89
N LEU A 36 -1.89 -14.14 -5.08
CA LEU A 36 -1.98 -12.76 -5.55
C LEU A 36 -0.64 -12.29 -6.13
N GLU A 37 -0.71 -11.58 -7.24
CA GLU A 37 0.45 -11.09 -7.95
C GLU A 37 1.19 -10.06 -7.09
N LYS A 38 2.46 -10.31 -6.78
CA LYS A 38 3.25 -9.38 -5.95
C LYS A 38 3.21 -7.94 -6.50
N PRO A 39 3.39 -7.67 -7.82
CA PRO A 39 3.20 -6.34 -8.40
C PRO A 39 1.87 -5.65 -8.04
N LEU A 40 0.76 -6.39 -8.09
CA LEU A 40 -0.57 -5.89 -7.75
C LEU A 40 -0.64 -5.52 -6.27
N THR A 41 -0.15 -6.41 -5.38
CA THR A 41 -0.16 -6.15 -3.94
C THR A 41 0.70 -4.94 -3.56
N GLU A 42 1.77 -4.64 -4.29
CA GLU A 42 2.58 -3.44 -4.05
C GLU A 42 1.88 -2.17 -4.56
N LEU A 43 1.12 -2.22 -5.66
CA LEU A 43 0.31 -1.09 -6.13
C LEU A 43 -0.79 -0.71 -5.13
N VAL A 44 -1.51 -1.69 -4.57
CA VAL A 44 -2.54 -1.41 -3.56
C VAL A 44 -1.95 -0.85 -2.26
N LYS A 45 -0.80 -1.37 -1.81
CA LYS A 45 -0.12 -0.84 -0.62
C LYS A 45 0.39 0.58 -0.84
N LEU A 46 0.93 0.86 -2.03
CA LEU A 46 1.32 2.20 -2.44
C LEU A 46 0.12 3.15 -2.44
N ARG A 47 -1.01 2.73 -3.02
CA ARG A 47 -2.20 3.58 -3.10
C ARG A 47 -2.80 3.88 -1.72
N ALA A 48 -2.96 2.87 -0.86
CA ALA A 48 -3.42 3.06 0.52
C ALA A 48 -2.50 4.03 1.29
N SER A 49 -1.19 3.86 1.12
CA SER A 49 -0.18 4.72 1.75
C SER A 49 -0.25 6.18 1.30
N GLN A 50 -0.54 6.42 0.02
CA GLN A 50 -0.75 7.78 -0.50
C GLN A 50 -1.97 8.44 0.14
N ILE A 51 -3.09 7.72 0.26
CA ILE A 51 -4.33 8.25 0.85
C ILE A 51 -4.14 8.59 2.34
N ASN A 52 -3.36 7.79 3.07
CA ASN A 52 -3.06 8.04 4.48
C ASN A 52 -1.90 9.03 4.72
N GLY A 53 -1.20 9.48 3.67
CA GLY A 53 -0.03 10.35 3.82
C GLY A 53 1.18 9.68 4.50
N CYS A 54 1.33 8.35 4.41
CA CYS A 54 2.49 7.66 4.99
C CYS A 54 3.72 7.76 4.05
N ALA A 55 4.53 8.80 4.17
CA ALA A 55 5.73 9.00 3.34
C ALA A 55 6.72 7.81 3.41
N PHE A 56 6.92 7.24 4.62
CA PHE A 56 7.73 6.04 4.81
C PHE A 56 7.24 4.87 3.95
N CYS A 57 5.94 4.57 4.05
CA CYS A 57 5.31 3.44 3.39
C CYS A 57 5.26 3.66 1.87
N VAL A 58 4.98 4.89 1.41
CA VAL A 58 5.04 5.26 -0.01
C VAL A 58 6.42 4.95 -0.58
N GLN A 59 7.48 5.44 0.07
CA GLN A 59 8.84 5.20 -0.41
C GLN A 59 9.24 3.72 -0.36
N PHE A 60 8.86 3.02 0.71
CA PHE A 60 9.12 1.59 0.86
C PHE A 60 8.48 0.77 -0.27
N HIS A 61 7.20 1.01 -0.56
CA HIS A 61 6.48 0.28 -1.61
C HIS A 61 6.91 0.70 -3.02
N LEU A 62 7.32 1.95 -3.24
CA LEU A 62 7.98 2.36 -4.49
C LEU A 62 9.29 1.59 -4.71
N ASN A 63 10.13 1.44 -3.68
CA ASN A 63 11.37 0.68 -3.77
C ASN A 63 11.13 -0.79 -4.11
N LEU A 64 10.12 -1.43 -3.49
CA LEU A 64 9.74 -2.80 -3.80
C LEU A 64 9.16 -2.94 -5.21
N ALA A 65 8.24 -2.06 -5.61
CA ALA A 65 7.62 -2.10 -6.93
C ALA A 65 8.65 -1.92 -8.06
N ARG A 66 9.65 -1.04 -7.86
CA ARG A 66 10.78 -0.90 -8.80
C ARG A 66 11.63 -2.17 -8.89
N LYS A 67 11.92 -2.83 -7.77
CA LYS A 67 12.64 -4.13 -7.75
C LYS A 67 11.85 -5.21 -8.50
N LEU A 68 10.52 -5.17 -8.44
CA LEU A 68 9.61 -6.07 -9.15
C LEU A 68 9.38 -5.66 -10.62
N ARG A 69 10.04 -4.61 -11.11
CA ARG A 69 9.91 -4.08 -12.48
C ARG A 69 8.46 -3.71 -12.85
N VAL A 70 7.70 -3.19 -11.88
CA VAL A 70 6.41 -2.56 -12.18
C VAL A 70 6.63 -1.40 -13.15
N ALA A 71 5.79 -1.31 -14.17
CA ALA A 71 5.92 -0.29 -15.21
C ALA A 71 5.96 1.13 -14.60
N PRO A 72 6.90 2.00 -15.00
CA PRO A 72 7.04 3.35 -14.45
C PRO A 72 5.73 4.16 -14.50
N ALA A 73 5.01 4.10 -15.64
CA ALA A 73 3.73 4.77 -15.79
C ALA A 73 2.68 4.38 -14.72
N LYS A 74 2.69 3.12 -14.25
CA LYS A 74 1.82 2.70 -13.15
C LYS A 74 2.22 3.36 -11.83
N LEU A 75 3.53 3.46 -11.56
CA LEU A 75 4.03 4.09 -10.33
C LEU A 75 3.73 5.59 -10.30
N ASP A 76 3.90 6.25 -11.44
CA ASP A 76 3.70 7.69 -11.58
C ASP A 76 2.19 8.07 -11.50
N LEU A 77 1.32 7.20 -12.00
CA LEU A 77 -0.11 7.50 -12.18
C LEU A 77 -1.04 6.80 -11.17
N VAL A 78 -0.55 5.92 -10.30
CA VAL A 78 -1.41 5.18 -9.35
C VAL A 78 -2.21 6.12 -8.44
N ALA A 79 -1.70 7.31 -8.13
CA ALA A 79 -2.41 8.28 -7.30
C ALA A 79 -3.69 8.83 -7.97
N VAL A 80 -3.75 8.77 -9.31
CA VAL A 80 -4.79 9.31 -10.18
C VAL A 80 -5.32 8.25 -11.15
N TRP A 81 -5.25 6.98 -10.75
CA TRP A 81 -5.48 5.81 -11.61
C TRP A 81 -6.86 5.80 -12.31
N ARG A 82 -7.86 6.46 -11.73
CA ARG A 82 -9.23 6.53 -12.26
C ARG A 82 -9.26 7.18 -13.64
N ASP A 83 -8.43 8.20 -13.85
CA ASP A 83 -8.34 9.00 -15.07
C ASP A 83 -7.38 8.40 -16.12
N THR A 84 -6.74 7.27 -15.80
CA THR A 84 -5.73 6.63 -16.67
C THR A 84 -6.10 5.18 -16.99
N PRO A 85 -7.26 4.92 -17.61
CA PRO A 85 -7.74 3.55 -17.85
C PRO A 85 -6.84 2.73 -18.79
N ALA A 86 -6.05 3.38 -19.65
CA ALA A 86 -5.10 2.69 -20.53
C ALA A 86 -3.86 2.13 -19.81
N VAL A 87 -3.59 2.56 -18.56
CA VAL A 87 -2.38 2.21 -17.79
C VAL A 87 -2.60 1.00 -16.88
N PHE A 88 -3.84 0.81 -16.40
CA PHE A 88 -4.19 -0.20 -15.43
C PHE A 88 -5.20 -1.19 -16.01
N THR A 89 -4.96 -2.47 -15.82
CA THR A 89 -5.90 -3.53 -16.24
C THR A 89 -7.21 -3.44 -15.46
N PRO A 90 -8.33 -4.02 -15.95
CA PRO A 90 -9.58 -4.08 -15.19
C PRO A 90 -9.41 -4.67 -13.78
N ARG A 91 -8.62 -5.74 -13.66
CA ARG A 91 -8.28 -6.38 -12.38
C ARG A 91 -7.51 -5.45 -11.43
N GLU A 92 -6.54 -4.69 -11.94
CA GLU A 92 -5.82 -3.68 -11.14
C GLU A 92 -6.73 -2.54 -10.69
N ARG A 93 -7.61 -2.07 -11.58
CA ARG A 93 -8.60 -1.03 -11.27
C ARG A 93 -9.57 -1.47 -10.18
N ALA A 94 -10.07 -2.70 -10.26
CA ALA A 94 -10.93 -3.28 -9.23
C ALA A 94 -10.22 -3.38 -7.88
N ALA A 95 -8.95 -3.82 -7.85
CA ALA A 95 -8.16 -3.85 -6.62
C ALA A 95 -7.90 -2.46 -6.03
N LEU A 96 -7.62 -1.46 -6.88
CA LEU A 96 -7.41 -0.07 -6.46
C LEU A 96 -8.72 0.56 -5.94
N ALA A 97 -9.86 0.28 -6.57
CA ALA A 97 -11.17 0.70 -6.07
C ALA A 97 -11.48 0.08 -4.70
N TRP A 98 -11.30 -1.23 -4.56
CA TRP A 98 -11.47 -1.95 -3.30
C TRP A 98 -10.55 -1.39 -2.19
N THR A 99 -9.31 -1.07 -2.55
CA THR A 99 -8.35 -0.44 -1.65
C THR A 99 -8.81 0.93 -1.18
N GLU A 100 -9.31 1.78 -2.07
CA GLU A 100 -9.82 3.11 -1.72
C GLU A 100 -11.04 3.05 -0.80
N ALA A 101 -12.00 2.16 -1.09
CA ALA A 101 -13.19 1.94 -0.28
C ALA A 101 -12.81 1.55 1.18
N LEU A 102 -11.94 0.55 1.33
CA LEU A 102 -11.47 0.10 2.64
C LEU A 102 -10.57 1.12 3.35
N THR A 103 -9.81 1.92 2.60
CA THR A 103 -8.92 2.94 3.18
C THR A 103 -9.71 4.13 3.74
N THR A 104 -10.87 4.43 3.13
CA THR A 104 -11.69 5.60 3.45
C THR A 104 -12.93 5.29 4.29
N LEU A 105 -13.03 4.09 4.88
CA LEU A 105 -14.16 3.64 5.73
C LEU A 105 -14.64 4.68 6.75
N ALA A 106 -13.73 5.39 7.43
CA ALA A 106 -14.09 6.41 8.42
C ALA A 106 -14.82 7.63 7.83
N ARG A 107 -14.79 7.80 6.50
CA ARG A 107 -15.46 8.88 5.74
C ARG A 107 -16.66 8.37 4.94
N ALA A 108 -16.96 7.06 4.99
CA ALA A 108 -18.09 6.50 4.27
C ALA A 108 -19.39 7.10 4.82
N ALA A 109 -20.31 7.48 3.93
CA ALA A 109 -21.60 8.06 4.31
C ALA A 109 -22.58 7.00 4.83
N GLY A 110 -22.35 5.73 4.50
CA GLY A 110 -23.17 4.59 4.89
C GLY A 110 -22.54 3.73 5.99
N HIS A 111 -22.89 2.46 5.97
CA HIS A 111 -22.50 1.46 6.97
C HIS A 111 -21.11 0.83 6.74
N GLY A 112 -20.36 1.31 5.74
CA GLY A 112 -19.02 0.83 5.41
C GLY A 112 -18.85 0.67 3.91
N VAL A 113 -18.38 -0.50 3.49
CA VAL A 113 -18.35 -0.92 2.09
C VAL A 113 -19.76 -1.33 1.67
N GLU A 114 -20.26 -0.79 0.57
CA GLU A 114 -21.57 -1.11 0.03
C GLU A 114 -21.51 -2.35 -0.88
N ASP A 115 -22.62 -3.10 -1.02
CA ASP A 115 -22.65 -4.38 -1.75
C ASP A 115 -22.12 -4.26 -3.20
N HIS A 116 -22.43 -3.18 -3.90
CA HIS A 116 -21.96 -2.96 -5.26
C HIS A 116 -20.44 -2.83 -5.38
N GLU A 117 -19.74 -2.37 -4.34
CA GLU A 117 -18.27 -2.31 -4.31
C GLU A 117 -17.66 -3.70 -4.13
N TYR A 118 -18.33 -4.55 -3.34
CA TYR A 118 -17.96 -5.95 -3.16
C TYR A 118 -18.22 -6.78 -4.42
N ASP A 119 -19.37 -6.59 -5.06
CA ASP A 119 -19.71 -7.26 -6.32
C ASP A 119 -18.73 -6.87 -7.44
N ALA A 120 -18.37 -5.58 -7.54
CA ALA A 120 -17.42 -5.10 -8.54
C ALA A 120 -16.01 -5.72 -8.39
N VAL A 121 -15.54 -5.99 -7.17
CA VAL A 121 -14.26 -6.70 -7.00
C VAL A 121 -14.38 -8.18 -7.35
N LEU A 122 -15.53 -8.81 -7.09
CA LEU A 122 -15.78 -10.21 -7.46
C LEU A 122 -15.84 -10.47 -8.97
N GLU A 123 -16.08 -9.45 -9.80
CA GLU A 123 -15.98 -9.57 -11.26
C GLU A 123 -14.56 -9.94 -11.73
N HIS A 124 -13.54 -9.65 -10.92
CA HIS A 124 -12.13 -9.83 -11.28
C HIS A 124 -11.33 -10.71 -10.33
N PHE A 125 -11.89 -11.04 -9.16
CA PHE A 125 -11.23 -11.80 -8.09
C PHE A 125 -12.16 -12.90 -7.56
N SER A 126 -11.61 -14.07 -7.30
CA SER A 126 -12.30 -15.11 -6.53
C SER A 126 -12.51 -14.66 -5.08
N ARG A 127 -13.45 -15.29 -4.37
CA ARG A 127 -13.70 -15.01 -2.94
C ARG A 127 -12.43 -15.17 -2.08
N THR A 128 -11.60 -16.17 -2.40
CA THR A 128 -10.32 -16.38 -1.72
C THR A 128 -9.37 -15.22 -1.96
N GLU A 129 -9.22 -14.77 -3.21
CA GLU A 129 -8.38 -13.62 -3.54
C GLU A 129 -8.90 -12.33 -2.89
N VAL A 130 -10.22 -12.09 -2.86
CA VAL A 130 -10.81 -10.93 -2.17
C VAL A 130 -10.49 -10.95 -0.68
N ALA A 131 -10.51 -12.12 -0.04
CA ALA A 131 -10.13 -12.24 1.38
C ALA A 131 -8.66 -11.85 1.60
N PHE A 132 -7.74 -12.34 0.76
CA PHE A 132 -6.32 -11.99 0.87
C PHE A 132 -6.02 -10.55 0.44
N LEU A 133 -6.72 -10.01 -0.55
CA LEU A 133 -6.61 -8.62 -0.97
C LEU A 133 -7.07 -7.70 0.17
N THR A 134 -8.18 -8.02 0.82
CA THR A 134 -8.67 -7.32 2.01
C THR A 134 -7.66 -7.37 3.16
N ALA A 135 -7.08 -8.55 3.41
CA ALA A 135 -6.02 -8.70 4.41
C ALA A 135 -4.77 -7.87 4.06
N ALA A 136 -4.40 -7.76 2.79
CA ALA A 136 -3.30 -6.92 2.32
C ALA A 136 -3.57 -5.44 2.59
N VAL A 137 -4.80 -4.97 2.31
CA VAL A 137 -5.23 -3.59 2.60
C VAL A 137 -5.25 -3.33 4.11
N ALA A 138 -5.83 -4.24 4.90
CA ALA A 138 -5.85 -4.11 6.36
C ALA A 138 -4.42 -4.06 6.96
N ASN A 139 -3.49 -4.86 6.42
CA ASN A 139 -2.11 -4.86 6.91
C ASN A 139 -1.39 -3.55 6.61
N ILE A 140 -1.53 -2.99 5.39
CA ILE A 140 -0.92 -1.70 5.07
C ILE A 140 -1.57 -0.55 5.85
N GLN A 141 -2.87 -0.63 6.13
CA GLN A 141 -3.57 0.30 7.01
C GLN A 141 -2.96 0.32 8.43
N ALA A 142 -2.53 -0.83 8.96
CA ALA A 142 -1.83 -0.92 10.24
C ALA A 142 -0.43 -0.27 10.16
N TRP A 143 0.36 -0.62 9.14
CA TRP A 143 1.67 -0.01 8.91
C TRP A 143 1.62 1.50 8.74
N ASN A 144 0.65 2.01 7.97
CA ASN A 144 0.46 3.45 7.76
C ASN A 144 0.23 4.18 9.08
N ARG A 145 -0.64 3.65 9.95
CA ARG A 145 -0.94 4.26 11.26
C ARG A 145 0.29 4.29 12.17
N ILE A 146 1.04 3.19 12.22
CA ILE A 146 2.26 3.08 13.02
C ILE A 146 3.31 4.07 12.51
N ALA A 147 3.63 4.02 11.21
CA ALA A 147 4.71 4.81 10.64
C ALA A 147 4.41 6.32 10.64
N VAL A 148 3.14 6.72 10.42
CA VAL A 148 2.73 8.13 10.54
C VAL A 148 2.82 8.60 12.00
N ALA A 149 2.35 7.80 12.95
CA ALA A 149 2.38 8.15 14.36
C ALA A 149 3.82 8.33 14.88
N MET A 150 4.74 7.45 14.47
CA MET A 150 6.15 7.47 14.86
C MET A 150 7.02 8.39 13.99
N ARG A 151 6.47 8.90 12.87
CA ARG A 151 7.19 9.69 11.86
C ARG A 151 8.45 8.98 11.34
N PHE A 152 8.33 7.70 11.00
CA PHE A 152 9.46 6.96 10.42
C PHE A 152 10.03 7.67 9.19
N ALA A 153 11.37 7.77 9.13
CA ALA A 153 12.08 8.42 8.04
C ALA A 153 12.00 7.58 6.74
N PRO A 154 11.54 8.13 5.61
CA PRO A 154 11.50 7.40 4.34
C PRO A 154 12.88 6.98 3.86
N GLN A 155 13.01 5.75 3.37
CA GLN A 155 14.26 5.22 2.81
C GLN A 155 14.43 5.62 1.34
N VAL A 156 14.83 6.87 1.12
CA VAL A 156 15.09 7.40 -0.23
C VAL A 156 16.42 6.84 -0.74
N PRO A 157 16.46 6.14 -1.89
CA PRO A 157 17.72 5.74 -2.49
C PRO A 157 18.60 6.97 -2.77
N ALA A 158 19.91 6.85 -2.55
CA ALA A 158 20.84 7.89 -2.97
C ALA A 158 20.67 8.17 -4.49
N PRO A 159 20.82 9.42 -4.94
CA PRO A 159 20.84 9.71 -6.36
C PRO A 159 21.87 8.81 -7.05
N ALA A 160 21.52 8.23 -8.19
CA ALA A 160 22.54 7.66 -9.06
C ALA A 160 23.56 8.78 -9.32
N ALA A 161 24.85 8.50 -9.12
CA ALA A 161 25.89 9.45 -9.51
C ALA A 161 25.61 9.83 -10.96
N ALA A 162 25.44 11.13 -11.23
CA ALA A 162 25.16 11.59 -12.58
C ALA A 162 26.26 11.06 -13.50
N GLU A 163 25.92 10.13 -14.38
CA GLU A 163 26.79 9.77 -15.49
C GLU A 163 26.96 11.06 -16.32
N GLY A 164 28.22 11.42 -16.55
CA GLY A 164 28.67 12.77 -16.90
C GLY A 164 27.84 13.49 -17.96
N ALA A 165 27.59 14.76 -17.69
CA ALA A 165 27.23 15.76 -18.69
C ALA A 165 28.34 15.92 -19.74
#